data_AF-A0A1F7SHX4-F1
#
_entry.id   AF-A0A1F7SHX4-F1
#
_cell.length_a   1.000
_cell.length_b   1.000
_cell.length_c   1.000
_cell.angle_alpha   90.00
_cell.angle_beta   90.00
_cell.angle_gamma   90.00
#
_symmetry.space_group_name_H-M   'P 1'
#
loop_
_entity.id
_entity.type
_entity.pdbx_description
1 polymer ?
#
loop_
_entity_poly.entity_id
_entity_poly.type
_entity_poly.pdbx_seq_one_letter_code
_entity_poly.pdbx_strand_id
1 'polypeptide(L)'
;MQKLTLIRHGESVLDSQKKIQGNLDSSLTQKGISQFELLSKHVKNKNENFDAIFSSPLKRAFETASIISKHLELPVRVDDNKKTLVVSHAGTINAFVCHILNLDLNHMWKMHIDNTSITEVVFNNCSPRVVLFNDICHLNGKVFNLKN
;
A
#
# COMPACT_ATOMS: atom_id res chain seq x y z
N MET A 1 17.25 2.56 11.95
CA MET A 1 16.86 2.05 10.61
C MET A 1 15.42 2.47 10.36
N GLN A 2 15.11 3.07 9.21
CA GLN A 2 13.72 3.51 8.93
C GLN A 2 13.06 2.55 7.92
N LYS A 3 11.80 2.19 8.15
CA LYS A 3 11.01 1.34 7.26
C LYS A 3 9.76 2.08 6.80
N LEU A 4 9.53 2.08 5.49
CA LEU A 4 8.34 2.63 4.86
C LEU A 4 7.52 1.49 4.27
N THR A 5 6.30 1.31 4.77
CA THR A 5 5.33 0.33 4.28
C THR A 5 4.29 1.06 3.44
N LEU A 6 4.34 0.85 2.13
CA LEU A 6 3.45 1.45 1.13
C LEU A 6 2.31 0.48 0.84
N ILE A 7 1.07 0.97 0.89
CA ILE A 7 -0.13 0.20 0.62
C ILE A 7 -0.91 0.85 -0.51
N ARG A 8 -1.27 0.09 -1.55
CA ARG A 8 -2.25 0.56 -2.53
C ARG A 8 -3.64 0.52 -1.89
N HIS A 9 -4.44 1.57 -2.09
CA HIS A 9 -5.85 1.55 -1.67
C HIS A 9 -6.60 0.30 -2.18
N GLY A 10 -7.66 -0.09 -1.49
CA GLY A 10 -8.51 -1.22 -1.89
C GLY A 10 -9.28 -0.95 -3.18
N GLU A 11 -9.85 -2.01 -3.74
CA GLU A 11 -10.53 -1.95 -5.04
C GLU A 11 -11.64 -0.88 -5.03
N SER A 12 -11.55 0.03 -5.99
CA SER A 12 -12.57 1.05 -6.25
C SER A 12 -13.54 0.60 -7.36
N VAL A 13 -14.67 1.30 -7.50
CA VAL A 13 -15.62 1.02 -8.59
C VAL A 13 -14.94 1.16 -9.96
N LEU A 14 -14.05 2.14 -10.14
CA LEU A 14 -13.34 2.33 -11.42
C LEU A 14 -12.28 1.25 -11.67
N ASP A 15 -11.63 0.74 -10.61
CA ASP A 15 -10.72 -0.41 -10.71
C ASP A 15 -11.48 -1.65 -11.23
N SER A 16 -12.67 -1.92 -10.67
CA SER A 16 -13.50 -3.06 -11.10
C SER A 16 -13.95 -2.97 -12.58
N GLN A 17 -14.04 -1.75 -13.11
CA GLN A 17 -14.38 -1.47 -14.50
C GLN A 17 -13.15 -1.40 -15.43
N LYS A 18 -11.93 -1.61 -14.90
CA LYS A 18 -10.65 -1.44 -15.62
C LYS A 18 -10.50 -0.06 -16.27
N LYS A 19 -11.02 0.99 -15.64
CA LYS A 19 -10.93 2.37 -16.15
C LYS A 19 -9.80 3.14 -15.46
N ILE A 20 -9.14 4.00 -16.22
CA ILE A 20 -8.14 4.92 -15.66
C ILE A 20 -8.84 5.92 -14.75
N GLN A 21 -8.44 5.97 -13.48
CA GLN A 21 -9.11 6.77 -12.46
C GLN A 21 -8.56 8.20 -12.35
N GLY A 22 -7.24 8.39 -12.50
CA GLY A 22 -6.60 9.70 -12.24
C GLY A 22 -6.99 10.27 -10.87
N ASN A 23 -7.47 11.52 -10.87
CA ASN A 23 -7.96 12.22 -9.68
C ASN A 23 -9.46 12.04 -9.41
N LEU A 24 -10.15 11.16 -10.14
CA LEU A 24 -11.58 10.91 -9.91
C LEU A 24 -11.79 10.17 -8.59
N ASP A 25 -12.62 10.74 -7.72
CA ASP A 25 -13.04 10.10 -6.48
C ASP A 25 -14.14 9.08 -6.77
N SER A 26 -13.76 7.80 -6.77
CA SER A 26 -14.71 6.70 -6.71
C SER A 26 -14.58 6.00 -5.36
N SER A 27 -15.72 5.57 -4.83
CA SER A 27 -15.78 4.87 -3.55
C SER A 27 -15.29 3.42 -3.72
N LEU A 28 -14.98 2.79 -2.60
CA LEU A 28 -14.57 1.39 -2.53
C LEU A 28 -15.72 0.45 -2.94
N THR A 29 -15.39 -0.70 -3.54
CA THR A 29 -16.35 -1.79 -3.77
C THR A 29 -16.52 -2.61 -2.49
N GLN A 30 -17.55 -3.47 -2.43
CA GLN A 30 -17.65 -4.46 -1.34
C GLN A 30 -16.42 -5.37 -1.26
N LYS A 31 -15.82 -5.70 -2.41
CA LYS A 31 -14.55 -6.43 -2.48
C LYS A 31 -13.39 -5.58 -1.94
N GLY A 32 -13.33 -4.29 -2.26
CA GLY A 32 -12.38 -3.36 -1.66
C GLY A 32 -12.49 -3.34 -0.14
N ILE A 33 -13.70 -3.30 0.40
CA ILE A 33 -13.95 -3.36 1.84
C ILE A 33 -13.44 -4.68 2.45
N SER A 34 -13.75 -5.82 1.84
CA SER A 34 -13.28 -7.12 2.36
C SER A 34 -11.77 -7.31 2.26
N GLN A 35 -11.12 -6.71 1.25
CA GLN A 35 -9.66 -6.67 1.17
C GLN A 35 -9.04 -5.97 2.40
N PHE A 36 -9.70 -4.94 2.96
CA PHE A 36 -9.18 -4.24 4.14
C PHE A 36 -9.31 -5.04 5.42
N GLU A 37 -10.38 -5.79 5.60
CA GLU A 37 -10.52 -6.66 6.77
C GLU A 37 -9.38 -7.68 6.82
N LEU A 38 -9.05 -8.26 5.66
CA LEU A 38 -7.94 -9.19 5.52
C LEU A 38 -6.58 -8.51 5.74
N LEU A 39 -6.37 -7.33 5.14
CA LEU A 39 -5.14 -6.55 5.32
C LEU A 39 -4.95 -6.14 6.77
N SER A 40 -5.99 -5.60 7.42
CA SER A 40 -5.93 -5.13 8.80
C SER A 40 -5.62 -6.27 9.76
N LYS A 41 -6.26 -7.43 9.56
CA LYS A 41 -5.94 -8.65 10.31
C LYS A 41 -4.49 -9.09 10.07
N HIS A 42 -4.01 -9.03 8.83
CA HIS A 42 -2.64 -9.40 8.48
C HIS A 42 -1.61 -8.48 9.15
N VAL A 43 -1.80 -7.16 9.07
CA VAL A 43 -0.89 -6.19 9.69
C VAL A 43 -0.89 -6.35 11.22
N LYS A 44 -2.07 -6.55 11.83
CA LYS A 44 -2.19 -6.84 13.27
C LYS A 44 -1.46 -8.13 13.65
N ASN A 45 -1.60 -9.19 12.87
CA ASN A 45 -0.97 -10.50 13.14
C ASN A 45 0.55 -10.48 13.00
N LYS A 46 1.11 -9.62 12.13
CA LYS A 46 2.57 -9.42 12.05
C LYS A 46 3.16 -8.82 13.33
N ASN A 47 2.30 -8.34 14.26
CA ASN A 47 2.68 -7.66 15.49
C ASN A 47 3.68 -6.51 15.22
N GLU A 48 3.55 -5.89 14.06
CA GLU A 48 4.37 -4.76 13.67
C GLU A 48 3.77 -3.48 14.21
N ASN A 49 4.62 -2.74 14.91
CA ASN A 49 4.29 -1.43 15.46
C ASN A 49 4.62 -0.35 14.44
N PHE A 50 3.64 0.49 14.11
CA PHE A 50 3.83 1.68 13.27
C PHE A 50 3.84 2.93 14.15
N ASP A 51 4.65 3.92 13.78
CA ASP A 51 4.72 5.21 14.46
C ASP A 51 3.73 6.21 13.88
N ALA A 52 3.42 6.09 12.58
CA ALA A 52 2.52 6.99 11.88
C ALA A 52 1.87 6.32 10.67
N ILE A 53 0.67 6.80 10.33
CA ILE A 53 -0.06 6.47 9.10
C ILE A 53 -0.26 7.76 8.31
N PHE A 54 0.15 7.76 7.04
CA PHE A 54 -0.17 8.81 6.08
C PHE A 54 -1.07 8.27 4.98
N SER A 55 -1.87 9.15 4.39
CA SER A 55 -2.76 8.81 3.29
C SER A 55 -2.75 9.90 2.24
N SER A 56 -2.89 9.50 0.98
CA SER A 56 -3.43 10.41 -0.05
C SER A 56 -4.78 10.98 0.39
N PRO A 57 -5.11 12.25 0.07
CA PRO A 57 -6.38 12.86 0.43
C PRO A 57 -7.59 12.28 -0.34
N LEU A 58 -7.37 11.61 -1.48
CA LEU A 58 -8.44 10.99 -2.26
C LEU A 58 -9.21 9.95 -1.43
N LYS A 59 -10.54 9.94 -1.58
CA LYS A 59 -11.47 9.25 -0.70
C LYS A 59 -11.12 7.78 -0.47
N ARG A 60 -10.83 7.03 -1.55
CA ARG A 60 -10.45 5.61 -1.50
C ARG A 60 -9.20 5.33 -0.65
N ALA A 61 -8.19 6.21 -0.70
CA ALA A 61 -6.97 6.05 0.09
C ALA A 61 -7.24 6.42 1.55
N PHE A 62 -7.99 7.52 1.78
CA PHE A 62 -8.37 7.95 3.11
C PHE A 62 -9.25 6.92 3.84
N GLU A 63 -10.25 6.34 3.16
CA GLU A 63 -11.10 5.28 3.71
C GLU A 63 -10.26 4.04 4.08
N THR A 64 -9.33 3.64 3.21
CA THR A 64 -8.37 2.56 3.48
C THR A 64 -7.56 2.84 4.74
N ALA A 65 -6.92 4.02 4.81
CA ALA A 65 -6.07 4.40 5.94
C ALA A 65 -6.86 4.49 7.26
N SER A 66 -8.09 5.00 7.19
CA SER A 66 -8.99 5.11 8.35
C SER A 66 -9.37 3.75 8.93
N ILE A 67 -9.62 2.76 8.07
CA ILE A 67 -9.91 1.39 8.51
C ILE A 67 -8.67 0.78 9.17
N ILE A 68 -7.51 0.84 8.52
CA ILE A 68 -6.25 0.31 9.06
C ILE A 68 -5.93 0.94 10.43
N SER A 69 -6.07 2.26 10.55
CA SER A 69 -5.79 3.00 11.79
C SER A 69 -6.62 2.51 12.96
N LYS A 70 -7.91 2.22 12.77
CA LYS A 70 -8.80 1.67 13.80
C LYS A 70 -8.32 0.33 14.36
N HIS A 71 -7.63 -0.48 13.56
CA HIS A 71 -7.15 -1.79 13.99
C HIS A 71 -5.76 -1.79 14.63
N LEU A 72 -4.95 -0.76 14.34
CA LEU A 72 -3.56 -0.69 14.79
C LEU A 72 -3.36 0.02 16.13
N GLU A 73 -4.38 0.74 16.64
CA GLU A 73 -4.37 1.38 17.96
C GLU A 73 -3.01 2.03 18.30
N LEU A 74 -2.54 2.93 17.43
CA LEU A 74 -1.17 3.45 17.45
C LEU A 74 -0.80 4.02 18.84
N PRO A 75 0.13 3.39 19.58
CA PRO A 75 0.57 3.89 20.87
C PRO A 75 1.77 4.84 20.73
N VAL A 76 1.93 5.76 21.69
CA VAL A 76 3.12 6.63 21.76
C VAL A 76 4.33 5.80 22.15
N ARG A 77 5.41 5.86 21.35
CA ARG A 77 6.68 5.15 21.61
C ARG A 77 7.89 6.03 21.36
N VAL A 78 8.97 5.76 22.10
CA VAL A 78 10.30 6.31 21.87
C VAL A 78 11.15 5.16 21.33
N ASP A 79 11.37 5.13 20.01
CA ASP A 79 12.24 4.19 19.31
C ASP A 79 13.00 4.96 18.22
N ASP A 80 14.28 4.65 18.05
CA ASP A 80 15.13 5.22 16.99
C ASP A 80 14.84 4.58 15.61
N ASN A 81 14.07 3.49 15.57
CA ASN A 81 13.65 2.78 14.35
C ASN A 81 12.24 3.14 13.91
N LYS A 82 12.12 4.23 13.12
CA LYS A 82 10.82 4.69 12.61
C LYS A 82 10.23 3.76 11.55
N LYS A 83 9.01 3.29 11.78
CA LYS A 83 8.18 2.50 10.87
C LYS A 83 6.94 3.30 10.49
N THR A 84 6.85 3.67 9.22
CA THR A 84 5.74 4.49 8.70
C THR A 84 4.91 3.71 7.70
N LEU A 85 3.58 3.79 7.83
CA LEU A 85 2.64 3.22 6.86
C LEU A 85 2.08 4.35 5.99
N VAL A 86 2.07 4.16 4.67
CA VAL A 86 1.52 5.14 3.71
C VAL A 86 0.54 4.46 2.78
N VAL A 87 -0.68 4.96 2.73
CA VAL A 87 -1.70 4.52 1.78
C VAL A 87 -1.72 5.44 0.56
N SER A 88 -1.53 4.86 -0.63
CA SER A 88 -1.39 5.59 -1.89
C SER A 88 -1.99 4.82 -3.08
N HIS A 89 -1.56 5.18 -4.29
CA HIS A 89 -2.05 4.66 -5.57
C HIS A 89 -0.93 3.93 -6.33
N ALA A 90 -1.30 3.04 -7.25
CA ALA A 90 -0.34 2.23 -8.01
C ALA A 90 0.74 3.09 -8.71
N GLY A 91 0.34 4.15 -9.41
CA GLY A 91 1.27 5.02 -10.13
C GLY A 91 2.29 5.71 -9.22
N THR A 92 1.85 6.25 -8.09
CA THR A 92 2.75 6.89 -7.11
C THR A 92 3.72 5.89 -6.49
N ILE A 93 3.24 4.69 -6.14
CA ILE A 93 4.09 3.64 -5.56
C ILE A 93 5.11 3.16 -6.59
N ASN A 94 4.69 2.89 -7.84
CA ASN A 94 5.61 2.47 -8.90
C ASN A 94 6.65 3.55 -9.23
N ALA A 95 6.25 4.82 -9.31
CA ALA A 95 7.19 5.93 -9.53
C ALA A 95 8.23 6.02 -8.40
N PHE A 96 7.78 5.85 -7.15
CA PHE A 96 8.68 5.81 -6.00
C PHE A 96 9.62 4.60 -6.03
N VAL A 97 9.11 3.41 -6.36
CA VAL A 97 9.94 2.21 -6.53
C VAL A 97 10.96 2.38 -7.65
N CYS A 98 10.58 2.96 -8.80
CA CYS A 98 11.52 3.32 -9.85
C CYS A 98 12.64 4.21 -9.32
N HIS A 99 12.30 5.25 -8.55
CA HIS A 99 13.30 6.15 -7.95
C HIS A 99 14.26 5.39 -7.01
N ILE A 100 13.75 4.56 -6.11
CA ILE A 100 14.57 3.78 -5.17
C ILE A 100 15.49 2.79 -5.90
N LEU A 101 15.01 2.17 -6.97
CA LEU A 101 15.77 1.20 -7.77
C LEU A 101 16.65 1.85 -8.84
N ASN A 102 16.69 3.19 -8.90
CA ASN A 102 17.38 3.95 -9.95
C ASN A 102 16.97 3.53 -11.38
N LEU A 103 15.66 3.31 -11.57
CA LEU A 103 15.04 3.00 -12.85
C LEU A 103 14.40 4.23 -13.47
N ASP A 104 14.46 4.32 -14.79
CA ASP A 104 13.71 5.31 -15.55
C ASP A 104 12.18 5.12 -15.38
N LEU A 105 11.43 6.23 -15.34
CA LEU A 105 9.97 6.21 -15.10
C LEU A 105 9.18 5.45 -16.18
N ASN A 106 9.72 5.24 -17.38
CA ASN A 106 9.07 4.39 -18.39
C ASN A 106 8.93 2.93 -17.93
N HIS A 107 9.66 2.51 -16.89
CA HIS A 107 9.53 1.18 -16.28
C HIS A 107 8.36 1.08 -15.31
N MET A 108 7.76 2.20 -14.88
CA MET A 108 6.71 2.19 -13.86
C MET A 108 5.46 1.41 -14.30
N TRP A 109 5.22 1.33 -15.62
CA TRP A 109 4.09 0.59 -16.19
C TRP A 109 4.40 -0.89 -16.46
N LYS A 110 5.67 -1.32 -16.30
CA LYS A 110 6.09 -2.73 -16.40
C LYS A 110 5.88 -3.48 -15.08
N MET A 111 5.52 -2.77 -14.01
CA MET A 111 5.29 -3.32 -12.68
C MET A 111 3.81 -3.28 -12.35
N HIS A 112 3.26 -4.43 -11.96
CA HIS A 112 1.89 -4.52 -11.47
C HIS A 112 1.86 -4.39 -9.95
N ILE A 113 0.87 -3.65 -9.44
CA ILE A 113 0.58 -3.51 -8.01
C ILE A 113 -0.91 -3.75 -7.81
N ASP A 114 -1.27 -4.72 -7.00
CA ASP A 114 -2.64 -5.08 -6.67
C ASP A 114 -3.23 -4.15 -5.61
N ASN A 115 -4.56 -4.02 -5.61
CA ASN A 115 -5.26 -3.30 -4.54
C ASN A 115 -4.98 -3.96 -3.19
N THR A 116 -4.74 -3.15 -2.15
CA THR A 116 -4.31 -3.56 -0.80
C THR A 116 -2.99 -4.33 -0.71
N SER A 117 -2.20 -4.37 -1.79
CA SER A 117 -0.86 -4.94 -1.73
C SER A 117 0.08 -4.13 -0.86
N ILE A 118 1.08 -4.81 -0.31
CA ILE A 118 2.10 -4.24 0.56
C ILE A 118 3.44 -4.18 -0.21
N THR A 119 4.06 -3.01 -0.21
CA THR A 119 5.42 -2.79 -0.72
C THR A 119 6.23 -2.15 0.41
N GLU A 120 7.42 -2.69 0.70
CA GLU A 120 8.25 -2.20 1.81
C GLU A 120 9.60 -1.71 1.31
N VAL A 121 9.99 -0.53 1.80
CA VAL A 121 11.30 0.07 1.55
C VAL A 121 12.00 0.30 2.88
N VAL A 122 13.24 -0.16 2.98
CA VAL A 122 14.08 0.05 4.16
C VAL A 122 15.19 1.04 3.84
N PHE A 123 15.29 2.08 4.65
CA PHE A 123 16.34 3.09 4.62
C PHE A 123 17.40 2.75 5.68
N ASN A 124 18.60 2.43 5.20
CA ASN A 124 19.81 2.33 6.01
C ASN A 124 20.76 3.50 5.66
N ASN A 125 21.90 3.59 6.33
CA ASN A 125 22.84 4.71 6.16
C ASN A 125 23.53 4.75 4.78
N CYS A 126 23.37 3.73 3.94
CA CYS A 126 24.10 3.61 2.67
C CYS A 126 23.19 3.79 1.44
N SER A 127 22.08 3.05 1.38
CA SER A 127 21.15 3.13 0.25
C SER A 127 19.79 2.51 0.60
N PRO A 128 18.66 3.12 0.19
CA PRO A 128 17.35 2.52 0.36
C PRO A 128 17.21 1.24 -0.46
N ARG A 129 16.43 0.28 0.05
CA ARG A 129 16.17 -1.00 -0.63
C ARG A 129 14.69 -1.33 -0.60
N VAL A 130 14.14 -1.71 -1.74
CA VAL A 130 12.83 -2.38 -1.82
C VAL A 130 13.02 -3.81 -1.30
N VAL A 131 12.44 -4.14 -0.16
CA VAL A 131 12.58 -5.47 0.48
C VAL A 131 11.36 -6.35 0.28
N LEU A 132 10.23 -5.74 -0.07
CA LEU A 132 8.99 -6.42 -0.42
C LEU A 132 8.29 -5.60 -1.50
N PHE A 133 7.72 -6.24 -2.52
CA PHE A 133 7.02 -5.57 -3.60
C PHE A 133 5.74 -6.33 -3.96
N ASN A 134 4.61 -5.62 -3.99
CA ASN A 134 3.30 -6.16 -4.34
C ASN A 134 2.90 -7.43 -3.54
N ASP A 135 3.19 -7.48 -2.25
CA ASP A 135 2.79 -8.63 -1.42
C ASP A 135 1.29 -8.61 -1.15
N ILE A 136 0.63 -9.71 -1.50
CA ILE A 136 -0.81 -9.94 -1.37
C ILE A 136 -1.12 -11.25 -0.66
N CYS A 137 -0.19 -11.76 0.15
CA CYS A 137 -0.36 -13.04 0.83
C CYS A 137 -1.62 -13.07 1.73
N HIS A 138 -2.03 -11.94 2.30
CA HIS A 138 -3.29 -11.79 3.06
C HIS A 138 -4.55 -12.00 2.23
N LEU A 139 -4.45 -11.92 0.91
CA LEU A 139 -5.53 -12.19 -0.04
C LEU A 139 -5.45 -13.62 -0.60
N ASN A 140 -4.67 -14.50 0.05
CA ASN A 140 -4.37 -15.86 -0.41
C ASN A 140 -3.78 -15.91 -1.83
N GLY A 141 -3.05 -14.87 -2.25
CA GLY A 141 -2.45 -14.77 -3.58
C GLY A 141 -3.46 -14.62 -4.73
N LYS A 142 -4.74 -14.32 -4.44
CA LYS A 142 -5.82 -14.26 -5.45
C LYS A 142 -6.07 -12.86 -6.03
N VAL A 143 -5.03 -12.10 -6.37
CA VAL A 143 -5.21 -10.83 -7.12
C VAL A 143 -4.12 -10.67 -8.18
N PHE A 144 -4.52 -10.04 -9.29
CA PHE A 144 -4.12 -10.20 -10.69
C PHE A 144 -4.53 -11.53 -11.34
N ASN A 145 -5.67 -11.49 -12.04
CA ASN A 145 -6.07 -12.54 -12.98
C ASN A 145 -5.58 -12.10 -14.38
N LEU A 146 -4.62 -12.83 -14.94
CA LEU A 146 -4.31 -12.81 -16.38
C LEU A 146 -5.48 -13.44 -17.15
N LYS A 147 -6.67 -12.85 -17.08
CA LYS A 147 -7.70 -13.12 -18.10
C LYS A 147 -7.35 -12.26 -19.30
N ASN A 148 -6.49 -12.82 -20.16
CA ASN A 148 -6.51 -12.53 -21.59
C ASN A 148 -7.86 -13.03 -22.14
#